data_AF-A0AA36HMH4-F1
#
_entry.id   AF-A0AA36HMH4-F1
#
_cell.length_a   1.000
_cell.length_b   1.000
_cell.length_c   1.000
_cell.angle_alpha   90.00
_cell.angle_beta   90.00
_cell.angle_gamma   90.00
#
_symmetry.space_group_name_H-M   'P 1'
#
loop_
_entity.id
_entity.type
_entity.pdbx_description
1 polymer ?
#
loop_
_entity_poly.entity_id
_entity_poly.type
_entity_poly.pdbx_seq_one_letter_code
_entity_poly.pdbx_strand_id
1 'polypeptide(L)'
;MNFDEITEVSPWDICAELAGWDLNAPQGFTPRMFKSHEPFEKVGKSKGTAREDVGEAKYIYVMRDPADAFVSFWHFMPSYMGLLPGDISATTFCDAIFAGTSCAGTIWSHMLGWYPVRQHPNVLFIHFETLLENLEEQVALVSKFLGIQLPPPDFQKVLKQATHKWMSHPDNHRFFDDHILWAAVKERSHMPESAQFKVGKVRKGGGKTGESKALPAHVTNRLHEMWKATVQKQLGFQDYTELRKHVERENKARFTTNGTK
;
A
#
# COMPACT_ATOMS: atom_id res chain seq x y z
N MET A 1 18.48 5.71 -8.75
CA MET A 1 17.18 5.83 -9.43
C MET A 1 17.31 6.92 -10.47
N ASN A 2 16.50 6.91 -11.54
CA ASN A 2 16.49 7.99 -12.54
C ASN A 2 15.33 8.98 -12.28
N PHE A 3 14.98 9.14 -11.01
CA PHE A 3 13.97 10.06 -10.49
C PHE A 3 14.42 10.49 -9.09
N ASP A 4 13.97 11.64 -8.63
CA ASP A 4 14.28 12.18 -7.31
C ASP A 4 13.29 11.72 -6.24
N GLU A 5 12.02 11.54 -6.63
CA GLU A 5 10.98 10.95 -5.79
C GLU A 5 10.11 9.98 -6.59
N ILE A 6 9.70 8.87 -5.97
CA ILE A 6 8.88 7.85 -6.63
C ILE A 6 7.54 8.39 -7.17
N THR A 7 7.03 9.50 -6.66
CA THR A 7 5.77 10.11 -7.14
C THR A 7 5.90 10.69 -8.54
N GLU A 8 7.11 11.00 -9.02
CA GLU A 8 7.35 11.44 -10.41
C GLU A 8 7.07 10.32 -11.42
N VAL A 9 7.32 9.08 -11.01
CA VAL A 9 7.13 7.89 -11.85
C VAL A 9 5.92 7.07 -11.45
N SER A 10 5.34 7.28 -10.27
CA SER A 10 4.14 6.61 -9.77
C SER A 10 3.32 7.61 -8.95
N PRO A 11 2.70 8.62 -9.59
CA PRO A 11 1.97 9.66 -8.90
C PRO A 11 0.78 9.09 -8.15
N TRP A 12 0.45 9.72 -7.02
CA TRP A 12 -0.75 9.40 -6.25
C TRP A 12 -1.95 10.03 -6.93
N ASP A 13 -2.88 9.20 -7.41
CA ASP A 13 -4.12 9.68 -8.02
C ASP A 13 -4.93 10.55 -7.05
N ILE A 14 -5.03 10.13 -5.79
CA ILE A 14 -5.78 10.84 -4.74
C ILE A 14 -5.15 12.16 -4.29
N CYS A 15 -3.85 12.37 -4.55
CA CYS A 15 -3.17 13.61 -4.17
C CYS A 15 -3.05 14.59 -5.35
N ALA A 16 -3.38 14.16 -6.57
CA ALA A 16 -3.14 14.96 -7.77
C ALA A 16 -3.85 16.31 -7.74
N GLU A 17 -5.10 16.38 -7.27
CA GLU A 17 -5.83 17.64 -7.16
C GLU A 17 -5.19 18.60 -6.14
N LEU A 18 -4.78 18.07 -4.98
CA LEU A 18 -4.11 18.84 -3.92
C LEU A 18 -2.78 19.40 -4.45
N ALA A 19 -2.01 18.56 -5.15
CA ALA A 19 -0.72 18.90 -5.73
C ALA A 19 -0.82 19.69 -7.05
N GLY A 20 -2.00 19.78 -7.66
CA GLY A 20 -2.18 20.43 -8.97
C GLY A 20 -1.59 19.66 -10.14
N TRP A 21 -1.43 18.35 -9.99
CA TRP A 21 -0.86 17.49 -11.02
C TRP A 21 -1.91 17.06 -12.03
N ASP A 22 -1.55 17.10 -13.30
CA ASP A 22 -2.35 16.50 -14.37
C ASP A 22 -2.05 15.00 -14.46
N LEU A 23 -3.02 14.16 -14.08
CA LEU A 23 -2.90 12.70 -14.21
C LEU A 23 -2.83 12.22 -15.67
N ASN A 24 -3.14 13.08 -16.63
CA ASN A 24 -2.99 12.81 -18.06
C ASN A 24 -1.67 13.31 -18.64
N ALA A 25 -0.79 13.92 -17.82
CA ALA A 25 0.54 14.28 -18.26
C ALA A 25 1.32 13.04 -18.75
N PRO A 26 2.19 13.20 -19.76
CA PRO A 26 3.08 12.13 -20.20
C PRO A 26 3.93 11.60 -19.05
N GLN A 27 4.06 10.27 -18.96
CA GLN A 27 4.99 9.60 -18.05
C GLN A 27 6.15 9.00 -18.84
N GLY A 28 7.26 8.69 -18.15
CA GLY A 28 8.46 8.13 -18.77
C GLY A 28 8.34 6.71 -19.33
N PHE A 29 7.17 6.07 -19.23
CA PHE A 29 6.93 4.72 -19.74
C PHE A 29 5.44 4.51 -20.07
N THR A 30 5.17 3.51 -20.90
CA THR A 30 3.82 3.08 -21.30
C THR A 30 3.68 1.58 -21.05
N PRO A 31 2.57 1.10 -20.44
CA PRO A 31 1.43 1.88 -19.92
C PRO A 31 1.80 2.78 -18.72
N ARG A 32 1.01 3.83 -18.48
CA ARG A 32 1.17 4.71 -17.30
C ARG A 32 1.00 3.93 -16.01
N MET A 33 1.69 4.35 -14.95
CA MET A 33 1.57 3.78 -13.60
C MET A 33 1.10 4.86 -12.63
N PHE A 34 0.28 4.42 -11.68
CA PHE A 34 -0.25 5.26 -10.61
C PHE A 34 -0.23 4.48 -9.31
N LYS A 35 -0.13 5.22 -8.21
CA LYS A 35 -0.37 4.71 -6.87
C LYS A 35 -1.75 5.18 -6.41
N SER A 36 -2.50 4.30 -5.74
CA SER A 36 -3.79 4.64 -5.13
C SER A 36 -4.01 3.92 -3.80
N HIS A 37 -4.83 4.52 -2.95
CA HIS A 37 -5.46 3.89 -1.78
C HIS A 37 -7.00 3.95 -1.87
N GLU A 38 -7.55 4.19 -3.06
CA GLU A 38 -8.99 4.14 -3.28
C GLU A 38 -9.53 2.70 -3.23
N PRO A 39 -10.75 2.50 -2.70
CA PRO A 39 -11.45 1.24 -2.84
C PRO A 39 -11.75 0.95 -4.32
N PHE A 40 -12.05 -0.31 -4.61
CA PHE A 40 -12.23 -0.81 -5.97
C PHE A 40 -13.26 0.00 -6.78
N GLU A 41 -14.33 0.45 -6.13
CA GLU A 41 -15.42 1.18 -6.75
C GLU A 41 -15.02 2.60 -7.19
N LYS A 42 -13.88 3.12 -6.73
CA LYS A 42 -13.44 4.51 -6.98
C LYS A 42 -12.12 4.63 -7.74
N VAL A 43 -11.27 3.61 -7.70
CA VAL A 43 -9.93 3.67 -8.32
C VAL A 43 -10.02 3.94 -9.83
N GLY A 44 -9.21 4.88 -10.32
CA GLY A 44 -9.13 5.21 -11.76
C GLY A 44 -10.40 5.83 -12.36
N LYS A 45 -11.33 6.32 -11.53
CA LYS A 45 -12.55 7.01 -11.97
C LYS A 45 -12.46 8.52 -11.73
N SER A 46 -13.18 9.28 -12.56
CA SER A 46 -13.49 10.68 -12.25
C SER A 46 -14.38 10.74 -11.01
N LYS A 47 -14.22 11.79 -10.20
CA LYS A 47 -14.98 11.99 -8.95
C LYS A 47 -16.48 11.80 -9.16
N GLY A 48 -17.09 10.93 -8.35
CA GLY A 48 -18.54 10.73 -8.33
C GLY A 48 -19.08 9.59 -9.21
N THR A 49 -18.22 8.87 -9.95
CA THR A 49 -18.66 7.67 -10.70
C THR A 49 -18.15 6.39 -10.03
N ALA A 50 -19.04 5.42 -9.84
CA ALA A 50 -18.66 4.10 -9.35
C ALA A 50 -18.13 3.23 -10.49
N ARG A 51 -17.20 2.35 -10.17
CA ARG A 51 -16.69 1.31 -11.06
C ARG A 51 -17.54 0.05 -10.96
N GLU A 52 -17.89 -0.50 -12.12
CA GLU A 52 -18.70 -1.73 -12.24
C GLU A 52 -17.86 -2.95 -12.67
N ASP A 53 -16.70 -2.72 -13.32
CA ASP A 53 -15.80 -3.77 -13.81
C ASP A 53 -14.31 -3.44 -13.58
N VAL A 54 -13.41 -4.39 -13.80
CA VAL A 54 -11.96 -4.15 -13.65
C VAL A 54 -11.37 -3.33 -14.81
N GLY A 55 -12.04 -3.30 -15.96
CA GLY A 55 -11.52 -2.68 -17.18
C GLY A 55 -10.18 -3.26 -17.66
N GLU A 56 -9.46 -2.45 -18.43
CA GLU A 56 -8.24 -2.87 -19.14
C GLU A 56 -6.94 -2.65 -18.34
N ALA A 57 -6.97 -1.81 -17.31
CA ALA A 57 -5.79 -1.54 -16.49
C ALA A 57 -5.44 -2.74 -15.59
N LYS A 58 -4.14 -2.95 -15.35
CA LYS A 58 -3.65 -3.94 -14.39
C LYS A 58 -3.56 -3.35 -12.98
N TYR A 59 -3.99 -4.11 -11.99
CA TYR A 59 -3.96 -3.74 -10.58
C TYR A 59 -3.12 -4.73 -9.79
N ILE A 60 -2.17 -4.20 -9.02
CA ILE A 60 -1.43 -4.95 -8.00
C ILE A 60 -1.95 -4.48 -6.65
N TYR A 61 -2.78 -5.31 -6.01
CA TYR A 61 -3.34 -5.03 -4.70
C TYR A 61 -2.43 -5.64 -3.63
N VAL A 62 -1.85 -4.80 -2.76
CA VAL A 62 -1.02 -5.25 -1.65
C VAL A 62 -1.85 -5.29 -0.37
N MET A 63 -2.04 -6.49 0.16
CA MET A 63 -2.67 -6.72 1.45
C MET A 63 -1.60 -6.88 2.54
N ARG A 64 -1.91 -6.50 3.77
CA ARG A 64 -1.08 -6.74 4.95
C ARG A 64 -1.99 -7.16 6.11
N ASP A 65 -1.44 -7.88 7.07
CA ASP A 65 -2.13 -8.15 8.33
C ASP A 65 -2.69 -6.84 8.91
N PRO A 66 -4.01 -6.74 9.17
CA PRO A 66 -4.61 -5.49 9.62
C PRO A 66 -4.02 -4.93 10.91
N ALA A 67 -3.50 -5.78 11.80
CA ALA A 67 -2.88 -5.34 13.05
C ALA A 67 -1.46 -4.79 12.83
N ASP A 68 -0.66 -5.41 11.97
CA ASP A 68 0.63 -4.82 11.58
C ASP A 68 0.46 -3.57 10.71
N ALA A 69 -0.58 -3.53 9.86
CA ALA A 69 -0.96 -2.33 9.12
C ALA A 69 -1.36 -1.19 10.07
N PHE A 70 -2.13 -1.49 11.13
CA PHE A 70 -2.47 -0.54 12.19
C PHE A 70 -1.21 0.03 12.86
N VAL A 71 -0.25 -0.81 13.29
CA VAL A 71 1.01 -0.34 13.90
C VAL A 71 1.76 0.59 12.95
N SER A 72 1.84 0.21 11.68
CA SER A 72 2.48 1.03 10.65
C SER A 72 1.81 2.39 10.51
N PHE A 73 0.48 2.43 10.50
CA PHE A 73 -0.28 3.66 10.35
C PHE A 73 -0.22 4.54 11.61
N TRP A 74 -0.23 3.95 12.79
CA TRP A 74 -0.06 4.64 14.08
C TRP A 74 1.29 5.33 14.20
N HIS A 75 2.36 4.76 13.66
CA HIS A 75 3.65 5.45 13.60
C HIS A 75 3.73 6.49 12.48
N PHE A 76 3.07 6.25 11.35
CA PHE A 76 3.14 7.11 10.17
C PHE A 76 2.33 8.40 10.32
N MET A 77 1.04 8.29 10.66
CA MET A 77 0.09 9.41 10.58
C MET A 77 0.41 10.56 11.55
N PRO A 78 0.76 10.34 12.83
CA PRO A 78 1.13 11.44 13.73
C PRO A 78 2.35 12.22 13.23
N SER A 79 3.35 11.54 12.66
CA SER A 79 4.53 12.24 12.07
C SER A 79 4.14 13.10 10.87
N TYR A 80 3.15 12.64 10.08
CA TYR A 80 2.55 13.39 8.98
C TYR A 80 1.85 14.67 9.46
N MET A 81 1.36 14.69 10.71
CA MET A 81 0.77 15.85 11.38
C MET A 81 1.80 16.70 12.14
N GLY A 82 3.10 16.37 12.05
CA GLY A 82 4.18 17.07 12.77
C GLY A 82 4.34 16.67 14.24
N LEU A 83 3.65 15.63 14.70
CA LEU A 83 3.74 15.12 16.07
C LEU A 83 4.97 14.21 16.24
N LEU A 84 5.52 14.19 17.45
CA LEU A 84 6.65 13.35 17.82
C LEU A 84 6.19 11.91 18.15
N PRO A 85 7.07 10.92 18.01
CA PRO A 85 6.80 9.57 18.47
C PRO A 85 6.42 9.57 19.96
N GLY A 86 5.22 9.05 20.27
CA GLY A 86 4.70 8.98 21.64
C GLY A 86 3.64 10.04 21.98
N ASP A 87 3.47 11.09 21.16
CA ASP A 87 2.46 12.13 21.41
C ASP A 87 1.02 11.58 21.39
N ILE A 88 0.78 10.51 20.64
CA ILE A 88 -0.50 9.81 20.57
C ILE A 88 -0.28 8.34 20.93
N SER A 89 -0.98 7.87 21.97
CA SER A 89 -0.97 6.46 22.36
C SER A 89 -1.65 5.57 21.32
N ALA A 90 -1.29 4.28 21.25
CA ALA A 90 -1.94 3.33 20.35
C ALA A 90 -3.45 3.21 20.62
N THR A 91 -3.87 3.28 21.88
CA THR A 91 -5.29 3.26 22.29
C THR A 91 -6.03 4.49 21.76
N THR A 92 -5.50 5.69 22.00
CA THR A 92 -6.11 6.95 21.52
C THR A 92 -6.22 6.96 20.00
N PHE A 93 -5.16 6.50 19.32
CA PHE A 93 -5.16 6.41 17.87
C PHE A 93 -6.21 5.40 17.36
N CYS A 94 -6.31 4.23 17.99
CA CYS A 94 -7.31 3.21 17.68
C CYS A 94 -8.73 3.78 17.81
N ASP A 95 -9.07 4.36 18.95
CA ASP A 95 -10.41 4.89 19.20
C ASP A 95 -10.77 5.99 18.18
N ALA A 96 -9.82 6.87 17.86
CA ALA A 96 -10.01 7.91 16.85
C ALA A 96 -10.31 7.34 15.45
N ILE A 97 -9.46 6.44 14.93
CA ILE A 97 -9.67 5.92 13.57
C ILE A 97 -10.97 5.10 13.47
N PHE A 98 -11.36 4.39 14.53
CA PHE A 98 -12.63 3.65 14.57
C PHE A 98 -13.86 4.52 14.80
N ALA A 99 -13.68 5.74 15.33
CA ALA A 99 -14.71 6.78 15.36
C ALA A 99 -14.87 7.51 14.01
N GLY A 100 -14.12 7.12 12.97
CA GLY A 100 -14.25 7.66 11.62
C GLY A 100 -13.38 8.88 11.34
N THR A 101 -12.40 9.20 12.20
CA THR A 101 -11.46 10.30 11.94
C THR A 101 -10.49 10.01 10.79
N SER A 102 -10.40 8.75 10.36
CA SER A 102 -9.56 8.32 9.25
C SER A 102 -10.19 7.15 8.49
N CYS A 103 -10.00 7.13 7.17
CA CYS A 103 -10.37 5.99 6.32
C CYS A 103 -9.60 4.71 6.66
N ALA A 104 -8.50 4.79 7.43
CA ALA A 104 -7.80 3.59 7.89
C ALA A 104 -8.68 2.68 8.77
N GLY A 105 -9.68 3.24 9.47
CA GLY A 105 -10.66 2.46 10.22
C GLY A 105 -11.52 1.54 9.34
N THR A 106 -11.51 1.74 8.02
CA THR A 106 -12.28 0.96 7.04
C THR A 106 -11.43 -0.05 6.26
N ILE A 107 -10.24 -0.43 6.76
CA ILE A 107 -9.33 -1.36 6.07
C ILE A 107 -10.01 -2.67 5.66
N TRP A 108 -10.88 -3.24 6.49
CA TRP A 108 -11.63 -4.45 6.15
C TRP A 108 -12.62 -4.23 5.00
N SER A 109 -13.37 -3.13 5.01
CA SER A 109 -14.27 -2.79 3.90
C SER A 109 -13.50 -2.58 2.60
N HIS A 110 -12.32 -1.96 2.67
CA HIS A 110 -11.43 -1.82 1.52
C HIS A 110 -10.97 -3.18 0.98
N MET A 111 -10.53 -4.08 1.86
CA MET A 111 -10.18 -5.47 1.49
C MET A 111 -11.37 -6.19 0.85
N LEU A 112 -12.56 -6.05 1.43
CA LEU A 112 -13.79 -6.70 0.97
C LEU A 112 -14.28 -6.15 -0.37
N GLY A 113 -14.04 -4.88 -0.71
CA GLY A 113 -14.37 -4.33 -2.03
C GLY A 113 -13.48 -4.90 -3.14
N TRP A 114 -12.20 -5.11 -2.86
CA TRP A 114 -11.25 -5.67 -3.83
C TRP A 114 -11.29 -7.21 -3.92
N TYR A 115 -11.69 -7.90 -2.85
CA TYR A 115 -11.63 -9.36 -2.77
C TYR A 115 -12.46 -10.11 -3.85
N PRO A 116 -13.68 -9.67 -4.23
CA PRO A 116 -14.46 -10.31 -5.28
C PRO A 116 -13.76 -10.36 -6.64
N VAL A 117 -12.96 -9.33 -6.96
CA VAL A 117 -12.27 -9.22 -8.25
C VAL A 117 -10.85 -9.77 -8.24
N ARG A 118 -10.38 -10.33 -7.12
CA ARG A 118 -8.98 -10.79 -6.95
C ARG A 118 -8.52 -11.82 -7.99
N GLN A 119 -9.44 -12.63 -8.52
CA GLN A 119 -9.14 -13.66 -9.52
C GLN A 119 -9.20 -13.14 -10.97
N HIS A 120 -9.62 -11.89 -11.19
CA HIS A 120 -9.67 -11.30 -12.52
C HIS A 120 -8.26 -11.29 -13.15
N PRO A 121 -8.10 -11.55 -14.47
CA PRO A 121 -6.78 -11.59 -15.12
C PRO A 121 -5.94 -10.32 -14.96
N ASN A 122 -6.59 -9.16 -14.86
CA ASN A 122 -5.94 -7.86 -14.64
C ASN A 122 -5.77 -7.50 -13.15
N VAL A 123 -5.99 -8.42 -12.22
CA VAL A 123 -5.79 -8.19 -10.78
C VAL A 123 -4.82 -9.23 -10.22
N LEU A 124 -3.77 -8.74 -9.57
CA LEU A 124 -2.82 -9.51 -8.80
C LEU A 124 -2.92 -9.09 -7.33
N PHE A 125 -3.40 -10.00 -6.48
CA PHE A 125 -3.35 -9.83 -5.03
C PHE A 125 -2.02 -10.36 -4.50
N ILE A 126 -1.30 -9.56 -3.71
CA ILE A 126 -0.09 -10.00 -3.01
C ILE A 126 -0.17 -9.63 -1.54
N HIS A 127 0.50 -10.42 -0.71
CA HIS A 127 0.59 -10.15 0.72
C HIS A 127 1.96 -9.57 1.05
N PHE A 128 1.99 -8.51 1.85
CA PHE A 128 3.20 -7.84 2.29
C PHE A 128 4.14 -8.81 3.02
N GLU A 129 3.58 -9.73 3.81
CA GLU A 129 4.35 -10.76 4.49
C GLU A 129 5.08 -11.67 3.50
N THR A 130 4.44 -12.06 2.40
CA THR A 130 5.04 -12.88 1.33
C THR A 130 6.13 -12.13 0.57
N LEU A 131 6.00 -10.81 0.41
CA LEU A 131 7.05 -9.96 -0.15
C LEU A 131 8.33 -9.99 0.70
N LEU A 132 8.19 -10.09 2.03
CA LEU A 132 9.33 -10.18 2.94
C LEU A 132 9.92 -11.59 2.98
N GLU A 133 9.07 -12.61 2.97
CA GLU A 133 9.50 -14.01 3.06
C GLU A 133 10.15 -14.50 1.76
N ASN A 134 9.58 -14.15 0.59
CA ASN A 134 9.95 -14.72 -0.71
C ASN A 134 10.08 -13.64 -1.80
N LEU A 135 10.86 -12.59 -1.54
CA LEU A 135 10.97 -11.43 -2.44
C LEU A 135 11.28 -11.81 -3.90
N GLU A 136 12.19 -12.76 -4.11
CA GLU A 136 12.60 -13.21 -5.45
C GLU A 136 11.44 -13.78 -6.27
N GLU A 137 10.68 -14.70 -5.69
CA GLU A 137 9.50 -15.28 -6.32
C GLU A 137 8.42 -14.23 -6.58
N GLN A 138 8.25 -13.28 -5.66
CA GLN A 138 7.26 -12.21 -5.82
C GLN A 138 7.64 -11.21 -6.92
N VAL A 139 8.92 -10.86 -7.06
CA VAL A 139 9.39 -10.02 -8.18
C VAL A 139 9.20 -10.73 -9.51
N ALA A 140 9.50 -12.03 -9.59
CA ALA A 140 9.23 -12.83 -10.79
C ALA A 140 7.74 -12.90 -11.12
N LEU A 141 6.88 -13.09 -10.12
CA LEU A 141 5.42 -13.09 -10.26
C LEU A 141 4.90 -11.75 -10.80
N VAL A 142 5.34 -10.63 -10.23
CA VAL A 142 4.96 -9.28 -10.68
C VAL A 142 5.44 -9.04 -12.12
N SER A 143 6.67 -9.42 -12.45
CA SER A 143 7.21 -9.32 -13.82
C SER A 143 6.35 -10.09 -14.82
N LYS A 144 6.00 -11.34 -14.50
CA LYS A 144 5.12 -12.19 -15.32
C LYS A 144 3.73 -11.59 -15.48
N PHE A 145 3.13 -11.11 -14.39
CA PHE A 145 1.81 -10.47 -14.41
C PHE A 145 1.80 -9.20 -15.27
N LEU A 146 2.83 -8.36 -15.17
CA LEU A 146 2.97 -7.16 -15.98
C LEU A 146 3.30 -7.48 -17.45
N GLY A 147 3.86 -8.65 -17.73
CA GLY A 147 4.35 -9.03 -19.07
C GLY A 147 5.69 -8.38 -19.39
N ILE A 148 6.48 -8.06 -18.37
CA ILE A 148 7.79 -7.43 -18.50
C ILE A 148 8.85 -8.52 -18.49
N GLN A 149 9.79 -8.46 -19.43
CA GLN A 149 11.00 -9.26 -19.40
C GLN A 149 12.05 -8.50 -18.59
N LEU A 150 12.56 -9.14 -17.53
CA LEU A 150 13.65 -8.60 -16.72
C LEU A 150 14.92 -9.42 -16.97
N PRO A 151 15.89 -8.90 -17.74
CA PRO A 151 17.20 -9.51 -17.84
C PRO A 151 17.85 -9.69 -16.47
N PRO A 152 18.76 -10.68 -16.29
CA PRO A 152 19.34 -10.96 -14.97
C PRO A 152 19.94 -9.73 -14.25
N PRO A 153 20.65 -8.80 -14.92
CA PRO A 153 21.16 -7.60 -14.25
C PRO A 153 20.05 -6.70 -13.68
N ASP A 154 18.96 -6.50 -14.43
CA ASP A 154 17.83 -5.68 -14.01
C ASP A 154 17.03 -6.37 -12.91
N PHE A 155 16.85 -7.69 -13.01
CA PHE A 155 16.20 -8.48 -11.97
C PHE A 155 16.95 -8.35 -10.63
N GLN A 156 18.27 -8.52 -10.63
CA GLN A 156 19.09 -8.36 -9.42
C GLN A 156 19.05 -6.93 -8.86
N LYS A 157 19.00 -5.92 -9.74
CA LYS A 157 18.83 -4.52 -9.34
C LYS A 157 17.48 -4.31 -8.66
N VAL A 158 16.39 -4.84 -9.21
CA VAL A 158 15.04 -4.76 -8.60
C VAL A 158 15.04 -5.45 -7.24
N LEU A 159 15.57 -6.67 -7.12
CA LEU A 159 15.64 -7.38 -5.83
C LEU A 159 16.34 -6.56 -4.76
N LYS A 160 17.51 -6.00 -5.08
CA LYS A 160 18.26 -5.15 -4.16
C LYS A 160 17.45 -3.93 -3.73
N GLN A 161 16.89 -3.20 -4.70
CA GLN A 161 16.22 -1.93 -4.46
C GLN A 161 14.85 -2.08 -3.78
N ALA A 162 14.19 -3.23 -3.93
CA ALA A 162 12.92 -3.55 -3.27
C ALA A 162 13.08 -3.94 -1.79
N THR A 163 14.31 -4.14 -1.29
CA THR A 163 14.53 -4.45 0.13
C THR A 163 14.34 -3.25 1.03
N HIS A 164 13.76 -3.46 2.22
CA HIS A 164 13.68 -2.44 3.25
C HIS A 164 15.07 -1.89 3.62
N LYS A 165 16.10 -2.75 3.69
CA LYS A 165 17.48 -2.34 3.96
C LYS A 165 17.98 -1.29 2.96
N TRP A 166 17.69 -1.47 1.67
CA TRP A 166 18.08 -0.50 0.65
C TRP A 166 17.25 0.78 0.77
N MET A 167 15.93 0.66 0.88
CA MET A 167 15.02 1.82 0.93
C MET A 167 15.19 2.69 2.18
N SER A 168 15.56 2.08 3.32
CA SER A 168 15.76 2.78 4.60
C SER A 168 17.16 3.36 4.78
N HIS A 169 18.06 3.15 3.82
CA HIS A 169 19.38 3.77 3.85
C HIS A 169 19.25 5.29 3.75
N PRO A 170 19.99 6.10 4.53
CA PRO A 170 19.89 7.57 4.51
C PRO A 170 19.98 8.16 3.10
N ASP A 171 20.89 7.65 2.27
CA ASP A 171 21.08 8.12 0.88
C ASP A 171 19.91 7.79 -0.07
N ASN A 172 19.06 6.83 0.29
CA ASN A 172 17.95 6.37 -0.55
C ASN A 172 16.57 6.80 -0.03
N HIS A 173 16.49 7.27 1.22
CA HIS A 173 15.22 7.66 1.85
C HIS A 173 14.47 8.73 1.04
N ARG A 174 15.21 9.66 0.43
CA ARG A 174 14.67 10.75 -0.42
C ARG A 174 13.80 10.27 -1.57
N PHE A 175 13.98 9.03 -2.04
CA PHE A 175 13.17 8.49 -3.13
C PHE A 175 11.73 8.18 -2.69
N PHE A 176 11.42 8.20 -1.39
CA PHE A 176 10.17 7.67 -0.83
C PHE A 176 9.48 8.61 0.17
N ASP A 177 9.93 9.85 0.33
CA ASP A 177 9.50 10.73 1.43
C ASP A 177 8.54 11.87 1.02
N ASP A 178 7.93 11.82 -0.16
CA ASP A 178 6.89 12.79 -0.58
C ASP A 178 7.29 14.27 -0.50
N HIS A 179 8.59 14.60 -0.48
CA HIS A 179 9.06 15.98 -0.47
C HIS A 179 8.58 16.78 -1.71
N ILE A 180 8.52 16.18 -2.90
CA ILE A 180 7.99 16.82 -4.13
C ILE A 180 6.48 17.02 -4.00
N LEU A 181 5.74 15.98 -3.58
CA LEU A 181 4.30 16.09 -3.32
C LEU A 181 4.00 17.24 -2.34
N TRP A 182 4.72 17.28 -1.22
CA TRP A 182 4.48 18.28 -0.18
C TRP A 182 4.95 19.67 -0.55
N ALA A 183 6.00 19.82 -1.35
CA ALA A 183 6.37 21.12 -1.91
C ALA A 183 5.22 21.69 -2.75
N ALA A 184 4.63 20.88 -3.65
CA ALA A 184 3.51 21.29 -4.48
C ALA A 184 2.25 21.63 -3.65
N VAL A 185 1.93 20.81 -2.64
CA VAL A 185 0.77 21.07 -1.76
C VAL A 185 0.96 22.34 -0.93
N LYS A 186 2.16 22.59 -0.39
CA LYS A 186 2.45 23.81 0.38
C LYS A 186 2.29 25.07 -0.45
N GLU A 187 2.86 25.06 -1.66
CA GLU A 187 2.76 26.16 -2.61
C GLU A 187 1.30 26.47 -2.93
N ARG A 188 0.52 25.45 -3.30
CA ARG A 188 -0.90 25.61 -3.68
C ARG A 188 -1.82 25.96 -2.52
N SER A 189 -1.47 25.54 -1.31
CA SER A 189 -2.27 25.81 -0.11
C SER A 189 -1.86 27.09 0.61
N HIS A 190 -0.92 27.86 0.05
CA HIS A 190 -0.35 29.07 0.66
C HIS A 190 0.13 28.85 2.12
N MET A 191 0.72 27.68 2.38
CA MET A 191 1.22 27.35 3.72
C MET A 191 2.43 28.20 4.09
N PRO A 192 2.62 28.53 5.38
CA PRO A 192 3.81 29.24 5.81
C PRO A 192 5.06 28.39 5.58
N GLU A 193 6.20 29.03 5.31
CA GLU A 193 7.50 28.33 5.14
C GLU A 193 7.88 27.47 6.35
N SER A 194 7.41 27.87 7.54
CA SER A 194 7.61 27.13 8.79
C SER A 194 6.82 25.83 8.89
N ALA A 195 5.84 25.59 8.01
CA ALA A 195 5.10 24.33 7.98
C ALA A 195 6.05 23.19 7.60
N GLN A 196 6.25 22.24 8.50
CA GLN A 196 7.09 21.06 8.26
C GLN A 196 6.24 19.80 8.27
N PHE A 197 6.39 18.99 7.23
CA PHE A 197 5.85 17.63 7.16
C PHE A 197 7.05 16.70 7.25
N LYS A 198 7.17 15.96 8.36
CA LYS A 198 8.22 14.96 8.53
C LYS A 198 7.72 13.64 7.97
N VAL A 199 8.10 13.33 6.75
CA VAL A 199 7.70 12.09 6.10
C VAL A 199 8.79 11.06 6.29
N GLY A 200 8.43 9.92 6.87
CA GLY A 200 9.29 8.75 6.97
C GLY A 200 8.52 7.50 6.59
N LYS A 201 8.17 7.34 5.30
CA LYS A 201 7.43 6.15 4.83
C LYS A 201 8.20 4.86 5.07
N VAL A 202 9.53 4.94 5.00
CA VAL A 202 10.42 3.82 5.24
C VAL A 202 11.05 3.99 6.61
N ARG A 203 10.31 3.58 7.64
CA ARG A 203 10.77 3.69 9.04
C ARG A 203 12.07 2.93 9.27
N LYS A 204 13.02 3.53 9.99
CA LYS A 204 14.21 2.84 10.50
C LYS A 204 13.80 1.65 11.39
N GLY A 205 14.31 0.46 11.09
CA GLY A 205 13.93 -0.77 11.80
C GLY A 205 12.49 -1.25 11.53
N GLY A 206 11.84 -0.73 10.48
CA GLY A 206 10.60 -1.26 9.92
C GLY A 206 10.84 -2.47 9.00
N GLY A 207 9.98 -2.66 7.99
CA GLY A 207 10.14 -3.74 7.01
C GLY A 207 10.01 -5.14 7.62
N LYS A 208 9.16 -5.28 8.64
CA LYS A 208 8.99 -6.50 9.42
C LYS A 208 7.52 -6.69 9.79
N THR A 209 7.22 -7.89 10.29
CA THR A 209 5.89 -8.35 10.69
C THR A 209 5.90 -8.74 12.16
N GLY A 210 4.73 -8.82 12.77
CA GLY A 210 4.53 -9.20 14.16
C GLY A 210 4.82 -8.11 15.19
N GLU A 211 4.94 -6.84 14.79
CA GLU A 211 5.02 -5.73 15.76
C GLU A 211 3.70 -5.54 16.50
N SER A 212 2.59 -5.95 15.87
CA SER A 212 1.26 -5.99 16.48
C SER A 212 1.21 -6.77 17.80
N LYS A 213 2.14 -7.70 18.06
CA LYS A 213 2.22 -8.45 19.33
C LYS A 213 2.46 -7.56 20.55
N ALA A 214 3.02 -6.36 20.37
CA ALA A 214 3.25 -5.39 21.43
C ALA A 214 2.06 -4.44 21.66
N LEU A 215 0.96 -4.58 20.92
CA LEU A 215 -0.20 -3.71 21.07
C LEU A 215 -0.93 -3.96 22.40
N PRO A 216 -1.50 -2.90 23.02
CA PRO A 216 -2.38 -3.05 24.17
C PRO A 216 -3.57 -3.96 23.86
N ALA A 217 -4.03 -4.74 24.86
CA ALA A 217 -5.14 -5.67 24.70
C ALA A 217 -6.41 -5.01 24.14
N HIS A 218 -6.71 -3.77 24.55
CA HIS A 218 -7.82 -2.98 23.99
C HIS A 218 -7.77 -2.88 22.47
N VAL A 219 -6.60 -2.52 21.93
CA VAL A 219 -6.39 -2.37 20.49
C VAL A 219 -6.52 -3.72 19.81
N THR A 220 -5.81 -4.75 20.29
CA THR A 220 -5.85 -6.10 19.71
C THR A 220 -7.27 -6.67 19.68
N ASN A 221 -8.02 -6.52 20.78
CA ASN A 221 -9.42 -6.96 20.86
C ASN A 221 -10.29 -6.21 19.84
N ARG A 222 -10.12 -4.88 19.70
CA ARG A 222 -10.87 -4.11 18.72
C ARG A 222 -10.63 -4.59 17.29
N LEU A 223 -9.37 -4.85 16.93
CA LEU A 223 -9.00 -5.35 15.60
C LEU A 223 -9.59 -6.75 15.33
N HIS A 224 -9.58 -7.64 16.33
CA HIS A 224 -10.21 -8.95 16.23
C HIS A 224 -11.73 -8.88 16.07
N GLU A 225 -12.41 -8.04 16.85
CA GLU A 225 -13.86 -7.87 16.72
C GLU A 225 -14.25 -7.29 15.36
N MET A 226 -13.44 -6.37 14.82
CA MET A 226 -13.66 -5.87 13.46
C MET A 226 -13.46 -6.96 12.41
N TRP A 227 -12.45 -7.82 12.54
CA TRP A 227 -12.28 -8.97 11.66
C TRP A 227 -13.50 -9.88 11.68
N LYS A 228 -13.98 -10.26 12.88
CA LYS A 228 -15.18 -11.10 13.06
C LYS A 228 -16.40 -10.47 12.40
N ALA A 229 -16.64 -9.19 12.68
CA ALA A 229 -17.82 -8.46 12.21
C ALA A 229 -17.83 -8.21 10.69
N THR A 230 -16.67 -8.27 10.03
CA THR A 230 -16.51 -7.94 8.61
C THR A 230 -16.07 -9.16 7.79
N VAL A 231 -14.77 -9.47 7.77
CA VAL A 231 -14.17 -10.49 6.91
C VAL A 231 -14.65 -11.88 7.27
N GLN A 232 -14.70 -12.25 8.55
CA GLN A 232 -15.20 -13.57 8.92
C GLN A 232 -16.69 -13.71 8.59
N LYS A 233 -17.50 -12.69 8.90
CA LYS A 233 -18.93 -12.69 8.59
C LYS A 233 -19.22 -12.82 7.09
N GLN A 234 -18.42 -12.17 6.23
CA GLN A 234 -18.68 -12.14 4.79
C GLN A 234 -17.98 -13.25 4.01
N LEU A 235 -16.77 -13.61 4.40
CA LEU A 235 -15.90 -14.54 3.67
C LEU A 235 -15.63 -15.86 4.40
N GLY A 236 -15.96 -15.96 5.69
CA GLY A 236 -15.82 -17.18 6.49
C GLY A 236 -14.43 -17.43 7.09
N PHE A 237 -13.40 -16.64 6.73
CA PHE A 237 -12.05 -16.81 7.25
C PHE A 237 -11.95 -16.44 8.74
N GLN A 238 -11.40 -17.34 9.55
CA GLN A 238 -11.25 -17.14 11.00
C GLN A 238 -10.26 -16.02 11.34
N ASP A 239 -9.19 -15.92 10.56
CA ASP A 239 -8.15 -14.91 10.74
C ASP A 239 -7.45 -14.57 9.41
N TYR A 240 -6.53 -13.59 9.48
CA TYR A 240 -5.74 -13.14 8.34
C TYR A 240 -4.84 -14.25 7.78
N THR A 241 -4.33 -15.15 8.61
CA THR A 241 -3.46 -16.24 8.17
C THR A 241 -4.23 -17.20 7.26
N GLU A 242 -5.49 -17.50 7.58
CA GLU A 242 -6.35 -18.34 6.75
C GLU A 242 -6.65 -17.68 5.39
N LEU A 243 -7.04 -16.40 5.40
CA LEU A 243 -7.26 -15.61 4.18
C LEU A 243 -6.00 -15.59 3.30
N ARG A 244 -4.83 -15.31 3.89
CA ARG A 244 -3.55 -15.26 3.19
C ARG A 244 -3.23 -16.59 2.52
N LYS A 245 -3.31 -17.70 3.26
CA LYS A 245 -3.07 -19.05 2.71
C LYS A 245 -4.05 -19.39 1.58
N HIS A 246 -5.29 -18.93 1.67
CA HIS A 246 -6.27 -19.12 0.60
C HIS A 246 -5.84 -18.39 -0.68
N VAL A 247 -5.56 -17.09 -0.60
CA VAL A 247 -5.16 -16.27 -1.76
C VAL A 247 -3.81 -16.73 -2.35
N GLU A 248 -2.85 -17.12 -1.52
CA GLU A 248 -1.56 -17.65 -1.99
C GLU A 248 -1.73 -18.96 -2.80
N ARG A 249 -2.65 -19.84 -2.39
CA ARG A 249 -2.98 -21.05 -3.17
C ARG A 249 -3.59 -20.70 -4.52
N GLU A 250 -4.48 -19.72 -4.57
CA GLU A 250 -5.09 -19.22 -5.83
C GLU A 250 -4.02 -18.66 -6.77
N ASN A 251 -3.11 -17.82 -6.24
CA ASN A 251 -2.00 -17.28 -7.02
C ASN A 251 -1.09 -18.39 -7.55
N LYS A 252 -0.73 -19.36 -6.71
CA LYS A 252 0.09 -20.50 -7.15
C LYS A 252 -0.60 -21.22 -8.30
N ALA A 253 -1.88 -21.57 -8.16
CA ALA A 253 -2.64 -22.24 -9.21
C ALA A 253 -2.69 -21.43 -10.52
N ARG A 254 -2.87 -20.11 -10.44
CA ARG A 254 -2.93 -19.20 -11.61
C ARG A 254 -1.58 -19.05 -12.33
N PHE A 255 -0.47 -19.00 -11.59
CA PHE A 255 0.81 -18.59 -12.15
C PHE A 255 1.84 -19.72 -12.32
N THR A 256 1.64 -20.90 -11.73
CA THR A 256 2.46 -22.10 -12.00
C THR A 256 1.97 -22.95 -13.19
N THR A 257 0.69 -22.87 -13.57
CA THR A 257 0.12 -23.68 -14.67
C THR A 257 0.42 -23.16 -16.07
N ASN A 258 0.91 -21.92 -16.22
CA ASN A 258 1.33 -21.37 -17.52
C ASN A 258 2.85 -21.49 -17.70
N GLY A 259 3.33 -22.73 -17.71
CA GLY A 259 4.69 -23.14 -18.04
C GLY A 259 4.71 -24.06 -19.24
N THR A 260 4.07 -23.69 -20.35
CA THR A 260 4.37 -24.11 -21.74
C THR A 260 3.30 -23.53 -22.66
N LYS A 261 3.68 -22.51 -23.42
CA LYS A 261 3.36 -22.32 -24.85
C LYS A 261 4.14 -21.12 -25.36
#